data_AF-A0A9C9N8W1-F1
#
_entry.id   AF-A0A9C9N8W1-F1
#
_cell.length_a   1.000
_cell.length_b   1.000
_cell.length_c   1.000
_cell.angle_alpha   90.00
_cell.angle_beta   90.00
_cell.angle_gamma   90.00
#
_symmetry.space_group_name_H-M   'P 1'
#
loop_
_entity.id
_entity.type
_entity.pdbx_description
1 polymer ?
#
loop_
_entity_poly.entity_id
_entity_poly.type
_entity_poly.pdbx_seq_one_letter_code
_entity_poly.pdbx_strand_id
1 'polypeptide(L)'
;MLATAWPGMLLVSMLPNALAHELSGNVPTWLKGKNMKRLGLFIISVMLVFTLTACDPAEKPPAEGASVNGTLDKGEAGERWWFTIETKDQDKAVGIDFRGTVIRGNVRAQLHDAEGRVMWTQEADPGPFAANTVVNLPQHGIYELGLAWDGAVLAQYSLKWQPGEVKIAALSPLALLGGAGMVLVAAAFIAYAAWNKLGWGYLGLGALAWVVTVALKFAWAIPTNTPVSNALSGSLPEWLTGPIFWLYLGALTGVFEVALTWLLLRYTRLGRTTWARALAFGIGFGAVEALLLGLLSLGSVLTAVLAPAVIPYEGLAALARLNNPLFGLAPVIERIAVVFAHIFSNLLLFYGVQKKQPGWFWLAFAYKTVLDTFAAFAQFWGVDTVGRIWPIEAILIVFGVIGWQGILWLQPRYHRAALGRDECF
;
A
#
# COMPACT_ATOMS: atom_id res chain seq x y z
N MET A 1 -1.50 2.04 1.11
CA MET A 1 -2.95 1.82 1.03
C MET A 1 -3.19 0.41 0.50
N LEU A 2 -3.03 -0.56 1.39
CA LEU A 2 -3.43 -1.97 1.31
C LEU A 2 -3.24 -2.48 2.75
N ALA A 3 -4.29 -3.08 3.32
CA ALA A 3 -4.42 -3.54 4.71
C ALA A 3 -4.61 -2.46 5.80
N THR A 4 -5.83 -1.93 5.90
CA THR A 4 -6.44 -1.55 7.19
C THR A 4 -7.51 -2.59 7.51
N ALA A 5 -7.20 -3.55 8.40
CA ALA A 5 -8.07 -4.52 9.10
C ALA A 5 -7.22 -5.78 9.39
N TRP A 6 -6.98 -6.31 10.60
CA TRP A 6 -7.69 -6.35 11.89
C TRP A 6 -6.72 -6.75 13.03
N PRO A 7 -7.07 -6.52 14.32
CA PRO A 7 -6.30 -6.91 15.50
C PRO A 7 -6.76 -8.25 16.12
N GLY A 8 -5.87 -8.97 16.82
CA GLY A 8 -6.23 -10.14 17.62
C GLY A 8 -5.07 -10.94 18.24
N MET A 9 -4.61 -10.47 19.41
CA MET A 9 -4.23 -11.21 20.66
C MET A 9 -3.47 -12.55 20.56
N LEU A 10 -2.21 -12.67 21.05
CA LEU A 10 -1.73 -12.80 22.46
C LEU A 10 -1.92 -14.21 23.10
N LEU A 11 -0.83 -15.00 23.20
CA LEU A 11 -0.18 -15.50 24.45
C LEU A 11 0.80 -16.71 24.25
N VAL A 12 2.05 -16.52 24.73
CA VAL A 12 2.91 -17.45 25.54
C VAL A 12 3.44 -18.75 24.90
N SER A 13 4.74 -18.80 24.52
CA SER A 13 5.94 -19.24 25.29
C SER A 13 5.94 -20.75 25.64
N MET A 14 6.95 -21.58 25.28
CA MET A 14 8.29 -21.65 25.85
C MET A 14 9.32 -22.42 24.97
N LEU A 15 10.58 -21.98 25.06
CA LEU A 15 11.93 -22.48 24.67
C LEU A 15 12.26 -23.99 24.96
N PRO A 16 13.48 -24.54 24.66
CA PRO A 16 14.58 -24.14 23.74
C PRO A 16 15.38 -25.28 23.00
N ASN A 17 16.33 -24.85 22.13
CA ASN A 17 17.67 -25.45 21.83
C ASN A 17 17.73 -26.75 20.98
N ALA A 18 18.67 -27.00 20.06
CA ALA A 18 19.91 -26.38 19.61
C ALA A 18 20.33 -26.99 18.26
N LEU A 19 21.03 -26.25 17.39
CA LEU A 19 22.41 -26.54 16.96
C LEU A 19 22.77 -25.69 15.73
N ALA A 20 23.79 -24.85 15.90
CA ALA A 20 24.59 -24.31 14.83
C ALA A 20 25.79 -25.22 14.61
N HIS A 21 26.01 -25.71 13.39
CA HIS A 21 27.36 -25.87 12.84
C HIS A 21 27.30 -26.07 11.32
N GLU A 22 28.29 -25.46 10.66
CA GLU A 22 28.73 -25.67 9.28
C GLU A 22 27.82 -25.18 8.16
N LEU A 23 28.33 -24.22 7.39
CA LEU A 23 28.52 -24.37 5.94
C LEU A 23 29.38 -23.21 5.42
N SER A 24 30.71 -23.34 5.61
CA SER A 24 31.69 -22.66 4.77
C SER A 24 31.98 -23.55 3.55
N GLY A 25 31.57 -23.13 2.36
CA GLY A 25 31.83 -23.90 1.14
C GLY A 25 31.57 -23.14 -0.15
N ASN A 26 32.64 -22.57 -0.71
CA ASN A 26 32.93 -22.34 -2.14
C ASN A 26 31.89 -21.67 -3.04
N VAL A 27 32.14 -20.39 -3.36
CA VAL A 27 31.48 -19.65 -4.46
C VAL A 27 32.21 -19.91 -5.79
N PRO A 28 31.53 -20.31 -6.88
CA PRO A 28 32.14 -20.57 -8.20
C PRO A 28 32.69 -19.34 -8.93
N THR A 29 33.74 -19.54 -9.72
CA THR A 29 34.68 -18.56 -10.30
C THR A 29 34.18 -17.69 -11.46
N TRP A 30 32.88 -17.63 -11.76
CA TRP A 30 32.32 -16.85 -12.88
C TRP A 30 31.92 -15.40 -12.56
N LEU A 31 32.18 -14.92 -11.34
CA LEU A 31 31.84 -13.57 -10.85
C LEU A 31 32.98 -12.52 -10.97
N LYS A 32 33.94 -12.69 -11.88
CA LYS A 32 35.04 -11.73 -12.10
C LYS A 32 34.66 -10.58 -13.05
N GLY A 33 33.65 -9.80 -12.68
CA GLY A 33 33.35 -8.49 -13.28
C GLY A 33 33.61 -7.35 -12.29
N LYS A 34 34.71 -6.59 -12.46
CA LYS A 34 35.20 -5.59 -11.49
C LYS A 34 34.20 -4.45 -11.20
N ASN A 35 33.26 -4.18 -12.11
CA ASN A 35 32.24 -3.14 -11.96
C ASN A 35 30.94 -3.63 -11.29
N MET A 36 30.67 -4.95 -11.29
CA MET A 36 29.44 -5.51 -10.72
C MET A 36 29.58 -5.81 -9.23
N LYS A 37 30.82 -6.00 -8.75
CA LYS A 37 31.12 -6.17 -7.32
C LYS A 37 30.88 -4.90 -6.51
N ARG A 38 31.10 -3.71 -7.09
CA ARG A 38 30.82 -2.42 -6.42
C ARG A 38 29.32 -2.15 -6.29
N LEU A 39 28.52 -2.58 -7.28
CA LEU A 39 27.06 -2.46 -7.25
C LEU A 39 26.43 -3.45 -6.26
N GLY A 40 26.92 -4.71 -6.24
CA GLY A 40 26.45 -5.72 -5.29
C GLY A 40 26.81 -5.42 -3.84
N LEU A 41 28.03 -4.89 -3.58
CA LEU A 41 28.41 -4.48 -2.22
C LEU A 41 27.61 -3.26 -1.75
N PHE A 42 27.30 -2.31 -2.65
CA PHE A 42 26.49 -1.14 -2.31
C PHE A 42 25.05 -1.50 -1.94
N ILE A 43 24.43 -2.44 -2.67
CA ILE A 43 23.06 -2.93 -2.37
C ILE A 43 23.03 -3.66 -1.01
N ILE A 44 24.05 -4.46 -0.70
CA ILE A 44 24.16 -5.16 0.59
C ILE A 44 24.44 -4.18 1.74
N SER A 45 25.26 -3.14 1.51
CA SER A 45 25.53 -2.09 2.50
C SER A 45 24.30 -1.21 2.79
N VAL A 46 23.43 -0.97 1.81
CA VAL A 46 22.16 -0.25 2.03
C VAL A 46 21.15 -1.12 2.78
N MET A 47 21.12 -2.45 2.56
CA MET A 47 20.27 -3.36 3.35
C MET A 47 20.71 -3.51 4.82
N LEU A 48 22.01 -3.32 5.12
CA LEU A 48 22.58 -3.49 6.47
C LEU A 48 22.49 -2.25 7.36
N VAL A 49 22.16 -1.07 6.83
CA VAL A 49 22.09 0.19 7.58
C VAL A 49 20.70 0.49 8.17
N PHE A 50 19.66 -0.27 7.80
CA PHE A 50 18.27 -0.01 8.24
C PHE A 50 17.70 -0.99 9.28
N THR A 51 18.53 -1.83 9.91
CA THR A 51 18.08 -2.81 10.92
C THR A 51 18.03 -2.28 12.36
N LEU A 52 17.97 -0.97 12.57
CA LEU A 52 17.83 -0.39 13.91
C LEU A 52 16.44 0.19 14.14
N THR A 53 15.73 -0.50 15.04
CA THR A 53 14.57 -0.07 15.84
C THR A 53 13.20 -0.09 15.17
N ALA A 54 12.41 -1.08 15.57
CA ALA A 54 10.99 -0.90 15.83
C ALA A 54 10.67 -1.68 17.11
N CYS A 55 10.46 -0.97 18.23
CA CYS A 55 9.82 -1.56 19.40
C CYS A 55 8.33 -1.67 19.11
N ASP A 56 7.79 -2.87 19.29
CA ASP A 56 6.35 -3.11 19.25
C ASP A 56 5.66 -2.39 20.43
N PRO A 57 4.60 -1.58 20.21
CA PRO A 57 3.80 -1.09 21.31
C PRO A 57 2.75 -2.15 21.69
N ALA A 58 2.82 -2.61 22.94
CA ALA A 58 1.77 -3.42 23.55
C ALA A 58 0.39 -2.72 23.51
N GLU A 59 -0.67 -3.51 23.31
CA GLU A 59 -2.07 -3.06 23.43
C GLU A 59 -2.31 -2.43 24.80
N LYS A 60 -2.58 -1.11 24.82
CA LYS A 60 -2.98 -0.36 26.01
C LYS A 60 -4.51 -0.19 26.01
N PRO A 61 -5.18 -0.16 27.18
CA PRO A 61 -6.58 0.26 27.28
C PRO A 61 -6.76 1.65 26.68
N PRO A 62 -7.95 2.03 26.18
CA PRO A 62 -8.11 3.25 25.40
C PRO A 62 -7.67 4.46 26.21
N ALA A 63 -6.51 4.98 25.81
CA ALA A 63 -5.91 6.18 26.37
C ALA A 63 -6.78 7.39 26.01
N GLU A 64 -6.59 8.48 26.76
CA GLU A 64 -7.04 9.82 26.38
C GLU A 64 -6.86 10.05 24.86
N GLY A 65 -7.92 10.46 24.16
CA GLY A 65 -7.89 10.66 22.71
C GLY A 65 -8.24 9.43 21.84
N ALA A 66 -8.65 8.32 22.44
CA ALA A 66 -9.00 7.10 21.71
C ALA A 66 -10.25 7.25 20.82
N SER A 67 -10.29 6.44 19.76
CA SER A 67 -11.41 6.36 18.82
C SER A 67 -11.83 4.90 18.59
N VAL A 68 -13.11 4.69 18.34
CA VAL A 68 -13.67 3.41 17.90
C VAL A 68 -14.48 3.63 16.64
N ASN A 69 -14.34 2.71 15.69
CA ASN A 69 -15.09 2.72 14.44
C ASN A 69 -15.55 1.30 14.12
N GLY A 70 -16.70 1.18 13.47
CA GLY A 70 -17.21 -0.14 13.12
C GLY A 70 -18.54 -0.10 12.38
N THR A 71 -19.03 -1.31 12.10
CA THR A 71 -20.37 -1.54 11.57
C THR A 71 -21.25 -2.07 12.70
N LEU A 72 -22.39 -1.43 12.90
CA LEU A 72 -23.47 -1.92 13.75
C LEU A 72 -24.49 -2.60 12.84
N ASP A 73 -24.58 -3.92 12.91
CA ASP A 73 -25.59 -4.73 12.23
C ASP A 73 -26.27 -5.61 13.27
N LYS A 74 -27.46 -5.18 13.71
CA LYS A 74 -28.22 -5.77 14.82
C LYS A 74 -29.70 -5.85 14.47
N GLY A 75 -30.34 -6.95 14.86
CA GLY A 75 -31.78 -7.16 14.66
C GLY A 75 -32.66 -6.61 15.78
N GLU A 76 -32.09 -6.31 16.93
CA GLU A 76 -32.80 -5.92 18.15
C GLU A 76 -32.12 -4.72 18.82
N ALA A 77 -32.86 -4.04 19.70
CA ALA A 77 -32.37 -2.93 20.51
C ALA A 77 -31.17 -3.32 21.38
N GLY A 78 -30.34 -2.35 21.71
CA GLY A 78 -29.18 -2.59 22.56
C GLY A 78 -28.30 -1.37 22.73
N GLU A 79 -27.21 -1.58 23.45
CA GLU A 79 -26.23 -0.56 23.76
C GLU A 79 -24.83 -1.17 23.80
N ARG A 80 -23.83 -0.30 23.65
CA ARG A 80 -22.43 -0.66 23.76
C ARG A 80 -21.59 0.53 24.21
N TRP A 81 -20.85 0.31 25.29
CA TRP A 81 -20.00 1.31 25.94
C TRP A 81 -18.55 0.92 25.75
N TRP A 82 -17.71 1.85 25.27
CA TRP A 82 -16.29 1.58 24.97
C TRP A 82 -15.33 2.41 25.81
N PHE A 83 -15.74 3.61 26.21
CA PHE A 83 -14.84 4.56 26.85
C PHE A 83 -15.31 4.86 28.26
N THR A 84 -14.35 4.80 29.17
CA THR A 84 -14.45 5.34 30.53
C THR A 84 -13.61 6.60 30.57
N ILE A 85 -14.24 7.74 30.83
CA ILE A 85 -13.64 9.07 30.81
C ILE A 85 -13.53 9.55 32.26
N GLU A 86 -12.29 9.75 32.73
CA GLU A 86 -12.01 10.31 34.05
C GLU A 86 -11.59 11.78 33.89
N THR A 87 -12.39 12.71 34.42
CA THR A 87 -12.11 14.15 34.33
C THR A 87 -11.27 14.62 35.54
N LYS A 88 -10.11 15.23 35.30
CA LYS A 88 -9.25 15.83 36.36
C LYS A 88 -9.52 17.33 36.54
N ASP A 89 -9.01 17.91 37.64
CA ASP A 89 -9.37 19.23 38.21
C ASP A 89 -9.26 20.47 37.29
N GLN A 90 -8.79 20.37 36.04
CA GLN A 90 -8.69 21.51 35.11
C GLN A 90 -9.34 21.33 33.74
N ASP A 91 -9.91 20.15 33.41
CA ASP A 91 -10.51 19.87 32.10
C ASP A 91 -11.96 19.37 32.22
N LYS A 92 -12.92 20.30 32.34
CA LYS A 92 -14.37 19.98 32.33
C LYS A 92 -14.97 19.82 30.94
N ALA A 93 -14.22 20.20 29.90
CA ALA A 93 -14.66 20.13 28.52
C ALA A 93 -14.23 18.78 27.92
N VAL A 94 -15.20 17.99 27.47
CA VAL A 94 -14.97 16.73 26.74
C VAL A 94 -15.48 16.90 25.33
N GLY A 95 -14.58 16.86 24.36
CA GLY A 95 -14.93 16.87 22.95
C GLY A 95 -15.31 15.47 22.51
N ILE A 96 -16.43 15.38 21.80
CA ILE A 96 -16.96 14.15 21.25
C ILE A 96 -17.19 14.36 19.76
N ASP A 97 -16.62 13.48 18.96
CA ASP A 97 -16.85 13.41 17.52
C ASP A 97 -17.58 12.11 17.19
N PHE A 98 -18.79 12.23 16.66
CA PHE A 98 -19.65 11.13 16.28
C PHE A 98 -20.13 11.31 14.84
N ARG A 99 -19.71 10.41 13.96
CA ARG A 99 -20.00 10.49 12.53
C ARG A 99 -20.18 9.12 11.90
N GLY A 100 -20.78 9.10 10.72
CA GLY A 100 -20.90 7.88 9.93
C GLY A 100 -22.10 7.92 9.00
N THR A 101 -22.66 6.74 8.73
CA THR A 101 -23.84 6.58 7.88
C THR A 101 -24.79 5.58 8.51
N VAL A 102 -26.04 5.98 8.73
CA VAL A 102 -27.12 5.07 9.10
C VAL A 102 -27.82 4.61 7.83
N ILE A 103 -27.86 3.30 7.60
CA ILE A 103 -28.54 2.69 6.44
C ILE A 103 -30.00 2.36 6.83
N ARG A 104 -30.21 1.86 8.05
CA ARG A 104 -31.53 1.49 8.58
C ARG A 104 -31.56 1.66 10.11
N GLY A 105 -32.71 2.06 10.65
CA GLY A 105 -32.92 2.25 12.08
C GLY A 105 -32.41 3.61 12.55
N ASN A 106 -32.15 3.72 13.85
CA ASN A 106 -31.52 4.88 14.47
C ASN A 106 -30.30 4.43 15.30
N VAL A 107 -29.37 5.34 15.52
CA VAL A 107 -28.29 5.15 16.49
C VAL A 107 -28.05 6.45 17.21
N ARG A 108 -27.79 6.38 18.50
CA ARG A 108 -27.46 7.55 19.31
C ARG A 108 -26.15 7.33 20.05
N ALA A 109 -25.30 8.35 20.06
CA ALA A 109 -24.17 8.41 20.96
C ALA A 109 -24.60 9.04 22.26
N GLN A 110 -24.17 8.47 23.39
CA GLN A 110 -24.56 8.92 24.71
C GLN A 110 -23.36 8.97 25.65
N LEU A 111 -23.38 9.95 26.54
CA LEU A 111 -22.44 10.09 27.63
C LEU A 111 -23.21 10.04 28.95
N HIS A 112 -22.91 9.08 29.80
CA HIS A 112 -23.55 8.91 31.10
C HIS A 112 -22.57 9.19 32.24
N ASP A 113 -23.07 9.66 33.39
CA ASP A 113 -22.29 9.69 34.63
C ASP A 113 -22.26 8.34 35.34
N ALA A 114 -21.52 8.24 36.45
CA ALA A 114 -21.41 7.03 37.26
C ALA A 114 -22.75 6.53 37.83
N GLU A 115 -23.77 7.39 37.90
CA GLU A 115 -25.13 7.04 38.34
C GLU A 115 -26.04 6.65 37.17
N GLY A 116 -25.53 6.62 35.94
CA GLY A 116 -26.29 6.29 34.73
C GLY A 116 -27.18 7.42 34.20
N ARG A 117 -27.01 8.66 34.68
CA ARG A 117 -27.75 9.81 34.16
C ARG A 117 -27.14 10.26 32.85
N VAL A 118 -28.00 10.54 31.87
CA VAL A 118 -27.58 11.02 30.55
C VAL A 118 -27.10 12.46 30.65
N MET A 119 -25.81 12.66 30.43
CA MET A 119 -25.16 13.98 30.43
C MET A 119 -25.17 14.62 29.05
N TRP A 120 -25.14 13.79 28.00
CA TRP A 120 -25.22 14.23 26.62
C TRP A 120 -25.76 13.09 25.73
N THR A 121 -26.47 13.47 24.68
CA THR A 121 -26.96 12.54 23.66
C THR A 121 -26.88 13.20 22.29
N GLN A 122 -26.56 12.41 21.27
CA GLN A 122 -26.62 12.80 19.87
C GLN A 122 -27.23 11.67 19.06
N GLU A 123 -28.39 11.94 18.48
CA GLU A 123 -29.09 10.99 17.62
C GLU A 123 -28.64 11.14 16.16
N ALA A 124 -28.70 10.02 15.44
CA ALA A 124 -28.44 9.94 14.01
C ALA A 124 -29.54 9.11 13.33
N ASP A 125 -30.24 9.75 12.41
CA ASP A 125 -31.26 9.18 11.55
C ASP A 125 -30.66 8.60 10.25
N PRO A 126 -31.44 7.82 9.46
CA PRO A 126 -30.99 7.29 8.17
C PRO A 126 -30.37 8.37 7.26
N GLY A 127 -29.13 8.11 6.84
CA GLY A 127 -28.30 9.03 6.06
C GLY A 127 -26.90 9.22 6.65
N PRO A 128 -26.03 9.97 5.95
CA PRO A 128 -24.76 10.39 6.49
C PRO A 128 -24.96 11.42 7.60
N PHE A 129 -24.20 11.30 8.69
CA PHE A 129 -24.27 12.20 9.84
C PHE A 129 -22.85 12.54 10.34
N ALA A 130 -22.70 13.73 10.91
CA ALA A 130 -21.51 14.13 11.64
C ALA A 130 -21.88 15.15 12.71
N ALA A 131 -21.45 14.90 13.93
CA ALA A 131 -21.58 15.80 15.06
C ALA A 131 -20.23 15.89 15.76
N ASN A 132 -19.77 17.11 15.99
CA ASN A 132 -18.56 17.40 16.75
C ASN A 132 -18.94 18.44 17.80
N THR A 133 -18.94 17.99 19.06
CA THR A 133 -19.53 18.75 20.16
C THR A 133 -18.57 18.76 21.33
N VAL A 134 -18.48 19.89 22.01
CA VAL A 134 -17.79 20.00 23.30
C VAL A 134 -18.84 19.97 24.41
N VAL A 135 -18.76 18.95 25.25
CA VAL A 135 -19.64 18.76 26.40
C VAL A 135 -18.94 19.30 27.64
N ASN A 136 -19.54 20.30 28.29
CA ASN A 136 -19.05 20.84 29.55
C ASN A 136 -19.68 20.06 30.72
N LEU A 137 -18.87 19.27 31.42
CA LEU A 137 -19.33 18.41 32.49
C LEU A 137 -19.45 19.17 33.80
N PRO A 138 -20.56 18.98 34.55
CA PRO A 138 -20.86 19.80 35.72
C PRO A 138 -19.94 19.49 36.90
N GLN A 139 -19.51 18.24 37.05
CA GLN A 139 -18.73 17.75 38.19
C GLN A 139 -17.55 16.89 37.73
N HIS A 140 -16.55 16.76 38.60
CA HIS A 140 -15.48 15.82 38.38
C HIS A 140 -15.98 14.41 38.67
N GLY A 141 -15.68 13.46 37.80
CA GLY A 141 -16.12 12.09 37.99
C GLY A 141 -15.71 11.18 36.84
N ILE A 142 -16.29 9.99 36.90
CA ILE A 142 -16.18 8.96 35.87
C ILE A 142 -17.42 9.04 35.00
N TYR A 143 -17.21 9.07 33.69
CA TYR A 143 -18.27 9.09 32.68
C TYR A 143 -18.08 7.95 31.69
N GLU A 144 -19.18 7.41 31.17
CA GLU A 144 -19.16 6.35 30.17
C GLU A 144 -19.70 6.85 28.84
N LEU A 145 -18.94 6.63 27.76
CA LEU A 145 -19.31 7.02 26.41
C LEU A 145 -19.47 5.79 25.51
N GLY A 146 -20.57 5.78 24.78
CA GLY A 146 -20.95 4.67 23.92
C GLY A 146 -22.09 4.99 22.98
N LEU A 147 -22.68 3.94 22.43
CA LEU A 147 -23.80 4.01 21.49
C LEU A 147 -24.98 3.20 22.02
N ALA A 148 -26.18 3.67 21.75
CA ALA A 148 -27.43 2.95 21.96
C ALA A 148 -28.31 2.99 20.70
N TRP A 149 -29.20 2.01 20.54
CA TRP A 149 -30.12 1.89 19.41
C TRP A 149 -31.42 1.20 19.85
N ASP A 150 -32.55 1.64 19.29
CA ASP A 150 -33.88 1.25 19.80
C ASP A 150 -34.50 0.02 19.11
N GLY A 151 -33.85 -0.53 18.10
CA GLY A 151 -34.36 -1.68 17.35
C GLY A 151 -33.39 -2.18 16.28
N ALA A 152 -33.92 -2.79 15.22
CA ALA A 152 -33.08 -3.26 14.12
C ALA A 152 -32.31 -2.10 13.48
N VAL A 153 -30.99 -2.18 13.47
CA VAL A 153 -30.09 -1.11 13.01
C VAL A 153 -29.03 -1.67 12.09
N LEU A 154 -28.76 -0.92 11.02
CA LEU A 154 -27.61 -1.12 10.15
C LEU A 154 -26.93 0.24 9.96
N ALA A 155 -25.76 0.43 10.54
CA ALA A 155 -25.03 1.69 10.48
C ALA A 155 -23.51 1.47 10.47
N GLN A 156 -22.79 2.39 9.84
CA GLN A 156 -21.36 2.56 10.03
C GLN A 156 -21.14 3.78 10.93
N TYR A 157 -20.26 3.66 11.92
CA TYR A 157 -19.99 4.72 12.86
C TYR A 157 -18.49 4.89 13.13
N SER A 158 -18.14 6.10 13.54
CA SER A 158 -16.87 6.49 14.14
C SER A 158 -17.20 7.36 15.35
N LEU A 159 -16.67 6.99 16.51
CA LEU A 159 -16.83 7.70 17.77
C LEU A 159 -15.43 7.96 18.35
N LYS A 160 -15.10 9.23 18.59
CA LYS A 160 -13.85 9.65 19.22
C LYS A 160 -14.16 10.61 20.36
N TRP A 161 -13.37 10.54 21.41
CA TRP A 161 -13.37 11.54 22.46
C TRP A 161 -11.97 12.02 22.76
N GLN A 162 -11.84 13.26 23.23
CA GLN A 162 -10.62 13.79 23.85
C GLN A 162 -10.94 14.95 24.80
N PRO A 163 -10.05 15.30 25.74
CA PRO A 163 -10.19 16.53 26.50
C PRO A 163 -10.18 17.77 25.59
N GLY A 164 -11.07 18.71 25.84
CA GLY A 164 -11.26 19.90 25.01
C GLY A 164 -11.88 19.60 23.64
N GLU A 165 -11.65 20.46 22.65
CA GLU A 165 -12.26 20.33 21.32
C GLU A 165 -11.62 19.21 20.48
N VAL A 166 -12.43 18.36 19.82
CA VAL A 166 -11.95 17.41 18.80
C VAL A 166 -11.71 18.15 17.49
N LYS A 167 -10.43 18.43 17.18
CA LYS A 167 -10.06 19.09 15.92
C LYS A 167 -10.18 18.15 14.73
N ILE A 168 -11.20 18.35 13.91
CA ILE A 168 -11.36 17.62 12.64
C ILE A 168 -10.34 18.16 11.65
N ALA A 169 -9.51 17.26 11.11
CA ALA A 169 -8.54 17.65 10.11
C ALA A 169 -9.24 18.11 8.81
N ALA A 170 -9.05 19.36 8.44
CA ALA A 170 -9.55 19.90 7.18
C ALA A 170 -8.67 19.43 6.01
N LEU A 171 -9.28 19.03 4.90
CA LEU A 171 -8.58 18.69 3.67
C LEU A 171 -8.52 19.90 2.74
N SER A 172 -7.31 20.23 2.31
CA SER A 172 -7.08 21.24 1.28
C SER A 172 -7.16 20.60 -0.12
N PRO A 173 -7.42 21.39 -1.18
CA PRO A 173 -7.33 20.89 -2.56
C PRO A 173 -5.96 20.28 -2.91
N LEU A 174 -4.90 20.65 -2.18
CA LEU A 174 -3.56 20.09 -2.34
C LEU A 174 -3.50 18.58 -2.04
N ALA A 175 -4.42 18.06 -1.21
CA ALA A 175 -4.52 16.63 -0.95
C ALA A 175 -4.84 15.80 -2.21
N LEU A 176 -5.41 16.43 -3.26
CA LEU A 176 -5.68 15.78 -4.54
C LEU A 176 -4.42 15.57 -5.38
N LEU A 177 -3.29 16.21 -5.03
CA LEU A 177 -2.06 16.21 -5.83
C LEU A 177 -1.54 14.80 -6.12
N GLY A 178 -1.56 13.91 -5.13
CA GLY A 178 -1.08 12.53 -5.30
C GLY A 178 -1.91 11.76 -6.31
N GLY A 179 -3.22 11.65 -6.07
CA GLY A 179 -4.15 10.97 -6.96
C GLY A 179 -4.16 11.55 -8.39
N ALA A 180 -4.33 12.87 -8.50
CA ALA A 180 -4.35 13.57 -9.79
C ALA A 180 -3.01 13.45 -10.52
N GLY A 181 -1.89 13.59 -9.82
CA GLY A 181 -0.55 13.47 -10.40
C GLY A 181 -0.29 12.07 -10.96
N MET A 182 -0.68 11.01 -10.27
CA MET A 182 -0.56 9.64 -10.78
C MET A 182 -1.40 9.41 -12.06
N VAL A 183 -2.62 9.95 -12.11
CA VAL A 183 -3.47 9.92 -13.31
C VAL A 183 -2.81 10.67 -14.47
N LEU A 184 -2.22 11.85 -14.20
CA LEU A 184 -1.49 12.62 -15.21
C LEU A 184 -0.24 11.89 -15.72
N VAL A 185 0.49 11.17 -14.86
CA VAL A 185 1.62 10.33 -15.26
C VAL A 185 1.14 9.26 -16.25
N ALA A 186 0.08 8.52 -15.91
CA ALA A 186 -0.49 7.52 -16.81
C ALA A 186 -0.92 8.13 -18.15
N ALA A 187 -1.64 9.25 -18.10
CA ALA A 187 -2.11 9.97 -19.28
C ALA A 187 -0.94 10.42 -20.16
N ALA A 188 0.16 10.92 -19.59
CA ALA A 188 1.34 11.35 -20.32
C ALA A 188 2.01 10.19 -21.09
N PHE A 189 2.16 9.02 -20.45
CA PHE A 189 2.71 7.84 -21.09
C PHE A 189 1.80 7.27 -22.19
N ILE A 190 0.48 7.26 -21.97
CA ILE A 190 -0.51 6.85 -22.98
C ILE A 190 -0.50 7.83 -24.16
N ALA A 191 -0.48 9.14 -23.89
CA ALA A 191 -0.39 10.17 -24.91
C ALA A 191 0.92 10.06 -25.72
N TYR A 192 2.04 9.77 -25.07
CA TYR A 192 3.30 9.49 -25.74
C TYR A 192 3.18 8.28 -26.68
N ALA A 193 2.55 7.19 -26.24
CA ALA A 193 2.35 6.01 -27.08
C ALA A 193 1.42 6.29 -28.28
N ALA A 194 0.39 7.10 -28.07
CA ALA A 194 -0.55 7.56 -29.10
C ALA A 194 0.14 8.43 -30.14
N TRP A 195 0.87 9.47 -29.70
CA TRP A 195 1.57 10.43 -30.54
C TRP A 195 2.60 9.75 -31.44
N ASN A 196 3.34 8.79 -30.88
CA ASN A 196 4.36 8.03 -31.61
C ASN A 196 3.81 6.80 -32.34
N LYS A 197 2.48 6.59 -32.33
CA LYS A 197 1.79 5.49 -33.04
C LYS A 197 2.38 4.11 -32.72
N LEU A 198 2.71 3.86 -31.45
CA LEU A 198 3.44 2.65 -31.03
C LEU A 198 2.61 1.35 -31.15
N GLY A 199 1.29 1.47 -31.25
CA GLY A 199 0.35 0.37 -31.52
C GLY A 199 -0.60 0.10 -30.35
N TRP A 200 -1.84 0.59 -30.47
CA TRP A 200 -2.89 0.48 -29.45
C TRP A 200 -3.20 -0.95 -29.00
N GLY A 201 -3.13 -1.93 -29.90
CA GLY A 201 -3.35 -3.33 -29.55
C GLY A 201 -2.34 -3.86 -28.52
N TYR A 202 -1.07 -3.50 -28.64
CA TYR A 202 -0.05 -3.91 -27.67
C TYR A 202 -0.10 -3.08 -26.39
N LEU A 203 -0.48 -1.80 -26.47
CA LEU A 203 -0.75 -0.98 -25.30
C LEU A 203 -1.86 -1.61 -24.43
N GLY A 204 -3.01 -1.94 -25.04
CA GLY A 204 -4.12 -2.60 -24.35
C GLY A 204 -3.76 -4.00 -23.85
N LEU A 205 -2.97 -4.76 -24.62
CA LEU A 205 -2.49 -6.07 -24.19
C LEU A 205 -1.57 -5.99 -22.96
N GLY A 206 -0.69 -4.99 -22.90
CA GLY A 206 0.16 -4.74 -21.73
C GLY A 206 -0.68 -4.41 -20.49
N ALA A 207 -1.68 -3.54 -20.65
CA ALA A 207 -2.61 -3.21 -19.58
C ALA A 207 -3.39 -4.45 -19.09
N LEU A 208 -3.91 -5.25 -20.02
CA LEU A 208 -4.61 -6.50 -19.70
C LEU A 208 -3.70 -7.50 -18.99
N ALA A 209 -2.46 -7.66 -19.45
CA ALA A 209 -1.48 -8.54 -18.82
C ALA A 209 -1.21 -8.12 -17.38
N TRP A 210 -1.04 -6.83 -17.10
CA TRP A 210 -0.91 -6.33 -15.73
C TRP A 210 -2.14 -6.68 -14.88
N VAL A 211 -3.35 -6.36 -15.36
CA VAL A 211 -4.60 -6.63 -14.60
C VAL A 211 -4.73 -8.11 -14.25
N VAL A 212 -4.53 -9.00 -15.23
CA VAL A 212 -4.67 -10.45 -15.03
C VAL A 212 -3.61 -10.97 -14.06
N THR A 213 -2.34 -10.57 -14.24
CA THR A 213 -1.25 -11.06 -13.40
C THR A 213 -1.37 -10.55 -11.95
N VAL A 214 -1.79 -9.30 -11.75
CA VAL A 214 -2.08 -8.75 -10.42
C VAL A 214 -3.29 -9.43 -9.78
N ALA A 215 -4.36 -9.69 -10.52
CA ALA A 215 -5.52 -10.40 -9.99
C ALA A 215 -5.15 -11.82 -9.50
N LEU A 216 -4.36 -12.56 -10.28
CA LEU A 216 -3.85 -13.88 -9.89
C LEU A 216 -2.90 -13.80 -8.69
N LYS A 217 -2.05 -12.76 -8.63
CA LYS A 217 -1.18 -12.49 -7.48
C LYS A 217 -1.99 -12.28 -6.21
N PHE A 218 -3.07 -11.50 -6.25
CA PHE A 218 -3.95 -11.32 -5.09
C PHE A 218 -4.72 -12.58 -4.71
N ALA A 219 -5.22 -13.34 -5.69
CA ALA A 219 -5.89 -14.61 -5.44
C ALA A 219 -4.99 -15.60 -4.67
N TRP A 220 -3.67 -15.54 -4.91
CA TRP A 220 -2.68 -16.29 -4.13
C TRP A 220 -2.34 -15.62 -2.79
N ALA A 221 -2.03 -14.33 -2.80
CA ALA A 221 -1.50 -13.61 -1.63
C ALA A 221 -2.51 -13.54 -0.48
N ILE A 222 -3.80 -13.34 -0.76
CA ILE A 222 -4.86 -13.21 0.27
C ILE A 222 -4.89 -14.43 1.21
N PRO A 223 -5.01 -15.68 0.72
CA PRO A 223 -5.01 -16.85 1.60
C PRO A 223 -3.64 -17.26 2.13
N THR A 224 -2.53 -16.85 1.51
CA THR A 224 -1.20 -17.40 1.83
C THR A 224 -0.29 -16.47 2.63
N ASN A 225 -0.45 -15.15 2.56
CA ASN A 225 0.45 -14.21 3.23
C ASN A 225 0.48 -14.40 4.75
N THR A 226 -0.68 -14.50 5.40
CA THR A 226 -0.76 -14.67 6.86
C THR A 226 -0.17 -16.02 7.31
N PRO A 227 -0.53 -17.18 6.70
CA PRO A 227 0.13 -18.44 7.02
C PRO A 227 1.65 -18.41 6.83
N VAL A 228 2.14 -17.81 5.75
CA VAL A 228 3.58 -17.70 5.47
C VAL A 228 4.26 -16.82 6.51
N SER A 229 3.70 -15.66 6.83
CA SER A 229 4.23 -14.76 7.86
C SER A 229 4.31 -15.47 9.22
N ASN A 230 3.26 -16.18 9.61
CA ASN A 230 3.22 -16.92 10.88
C ASN A 230 4.24 -18.06 10.91
N ALA A 231 4.38 -18.80 9.81
CA ALA A 231 5.35 -19.87 9.69
C ALA A 231 6.80 -19.34 9.78
N LEU A 232 7.09 -18.20 9.14
CA LEU A 232 8.40 -17.54 9.23
C LEU A 232 8.66 -17.04 10.65
N SER A 233 7.71 -16.34 11.28
CA SER A 233 7.85 -15.87 12.67
C SER A 233 8.05 -17.01 13.67
N GLY A 234 7.43 -18.17 13.43
CA GLY A 234 7.60 -19.35 14.27
C GLY A 234 8.93 -20.09 14.05
N SER A 235 9.60 -19.87 12.92
CA SER A 235 10.78 -20.65 12.50
C SER A 235 12.09 -19.85 12.48
N LEU A 236 12.02 -18.52 12.41
CA LEU A 236 13.16 -17.65 12.20
C LEU A 236 13.27 -16.57 13.28
N PRO A 237 14.49 -16.09 13.57
CA PRO A 237 14.69 -14.89 14.36
C PRO A 237 13.99 -13.67 13.74
N GLU A 238 13.47 -12.79 14.59
CA GLU A 238 12.71 -11.59 14.19
C GLU A 238 13.40 -10.74 13.12
N TRP A 239 14.72 -10.55 13.23
CA TRP A 239 15.52 -9.78 12.27
C TRP A 239 15.61 -10.40 10.87
N LEU A 240 15.35 -11.71 10.73
CA LEU A 240 15.29 -12.42 9.44
C LEU A 240 13.87 -12.54 8.90
N THR A 241 12.88 -12.65 9.78
CA THR A 241 11.47 -12.84 9.41
C THR A 241 10.99 -11.74 8.47
N GLY A 242 11.19 -10.47 8.84
CA GLY A 242 10.80 -9.33 8.01
C GLY A 242 11.43 -9.36 6.61
N PRO A 243 12.77 -9.31 6.48
CA PRO A 243 13.45 -9.34 5.20
C PRO A 243 13.07 -10.51 4.29
N ILE A 244 12.93 -11.71 4.84
CA ILE A 244 12.54 -12.90 4.06
C ILE A 244 11.08 -12.80 3.62
N PHE A 245 10.19 -12.29 4.48
CA PHE A 245 8.80 -12.10 4.13
C PHE A 245 8.62 -11.01 3.06
N TRP A 246 9.32 -9.89 3.15
CA TRP A 246 9.29 -8.84 2.12
C TRP A 246 9.85 -9.36 0.78
N LEU A 247 10.91 -10.17 0.82
CA LEU A 247 11.44 -10.83 -0.38
C LEU A 247 10.43 -11.80 -0.98
N TYR A 248 9.72 -12.57 -0.14
CA TYR A 248 8.62 -13.43 -0.59
C TYR A 248 7.53 -12.60 -1.30
N LEU A 249 7.08 -11.48 -0.72
CA LEU A 249 6.09 -10.60 -1.33
C LEU A 249 6.58 -10.03 -2.67
N GLY A 250 7.85 -9.61 -2.75
CA GLY A 250 8.47 -9.20 -4.01
C GLY A 250 8.56 -10.34 -5.03
N ALA A 251 8.88 -11.55 -4.58
CA ALA A 251 8.99 -12.72 -5.44
C ALA A 251 7.64 -13.14 -6.03
N LEU A 252 6.52 -12.91 -5.33
CA LEU A 252 5.18 -13.10 -5.91
C LEU A 252 5.01 -12.24 -7.17
N THR A 253 5.50 -11.00 -7.17
CA THR A 253 5.52 -10.17 -8.38
C THR A 253 6.37 -10.78 -9.49
N GLY A 254 7.57 -11.30 -9.17
CA GLY A 254 8.39 -12.03 -10.14
C GLY A 254 7.64 -13.24 -10.74
N VAL A 255 6.98 -14.04 -9.92
CA VAL A 255 6.22 -15.22 -10.36
C VAL A 255 5.02 -14.82 -11.23
N PHE A 256 4.16 -13.95 -10.72
CA PHE A 256 2.90 -13.64 -11.38
C PHE A 256 3.08 -12.65 -12.54
N GLU A 257 3.78 -11.54 -12.35
CA GLU A 257 3.89 -10.51 -13.39
C GLU A 257 4.97 -10.84 -14.43
N VAL A 258 6.11 -11.41 -14.00
CA VAL A 258 7.22 -11.70 -14.94
C VAL A 258 7.07 -13.08 -15.56
N ALA A 259 6.86 -14.14 -14.77
CA ALA A 259 6.83 -15.50 -15.33
C ALA A 259 5.59 -15.76 -16.20
N LEU A 260 4.39 -15.35 -15.79
CA LEU A 260 3.19 -15.51 -16.63
C LEU A 260 3.27 -14.68 -17.92
N THR A 261 3.75 -13.44 -17.84
CA THR A 261 3.97 -12.62 -19.03
C THR A 261 5.02 -13.26 -19.94
N TRP A 262 6.11 -13.77 -19.39
CA TRP A 262 7.11 -14.49 -20.18
C TRP A 262 6.52 -15.73 -20.87
N LEU A 263 5.71 -16.53 -20.18
CA LEU A 263 5.03 -17.70 -20.76
C LEU A 263 4.16 -17.28 -21.95
N LEU A 264 3.34 -16.24 -21.78
CA LEU A 264 2.52 -15.68 -22.85
C LEU A 264 3.37 -15.26 -24.06
N LEU A 265 4.43 -14.48 -23.82
CA LEU A 265 5.29 -13.97 -24.89
C LEU A 265 6.10 -15.10 -25.56
N ARG A 266 6.56 -16.08 -24.80
CA ARG A 266 7.40 -17.18 -25.26
C ARG A 266 6.65 -18.13 -26.19
N TYR A 267 5.41 -18.47 -25.82
CA TYR A 267 4.62 -19.52 -26.49
C TYR A 267 3.60 -18.98 -27.49
N THR A 268 3.41 -17.66 -27.58
CA THR A 268 2.54 -17.05 -28.59
C THR A 268 3.33 -16.22 -29.61
N ARG A 269 2.66 -15.81 -30.69
CA ARG A 269 3.25 -14.87 -31.66
C ARG A 269 3.41 -13.46 -31.09
N LEU A 270 2.82 -13.17 -29.93
CA LEU A 270 2.85 -11.84 -29.30
C LEU A 270 4.27 -11.44 -28.91
N GLY A 271 5.12 -12.38 -28.48
CA GLY A 271 6.52 -12.08 -28.14
C GLY A 271 7.46 -11.83 -29.33
N ARG A 272 6.97 -11.98 -30.57
CA ARG A 272 7.73 -11.74 -31.81
C ARG A 272 7.17 -10.51 -32.51
N THR A 273 7.57 -9.34 -32.06
CA THR A 273 6.98 -8.07 -32.50
C THR A 273 8.06 -7.01 -32.72
N THR A 274 7.65 -5.85 -33.21
CA THR A 274 8.56 -4.71 -33.43
C THR A 274 8.87 -4.01 -32.10
N TRP A 275 9.97 -3.24 -32.07
CA TRP A 275 10.32 -2.42 -30.89
C TRP A 275 9.15 -1.53 -30.45
N ALA A 276 8.49 -0.86 -31.40
CA ALA A 276 7.37 0.02 -31.12
C ALA A 276 6.24 -0.69 -30.35
N ARG A 277 5.87 -1.90 -30.77
CA ARG A 277 4.81 -2.70 -30.12
C ARG A 277 5.25 -3.25 -28.77
N ALA A 278 6.51 -3.67 -28.63
CA ALA A 278 7.05 -4.11 -27.34
C ALA A 278 7.12 -2.96 -26.32
N LEU A 279 7.49 -1.76 -26.78
CA LEU A 279 7.48 -0.54 -25.99
C LEU A 279 6.04 -0.16 -25.59
N ALA A 280 5.08 -0.23 -26.53
CA ALA A 280 3.67 -0.01 -26.23
C ALA A 280 3.16 -0.98 -25.16
N PHE A 281 3.52 -2.26 -25.23
CA PHE A 281 3.16 -3.24 -24.20
C PHE A 281 3.70 -2.84 -22.83
N GLY A 282 4.99 -2.51 -22.73
CA GLY A 282 5.60 -2.08 -21.47
C GLY A 282 4.94 -0.83 -20.90
N ILE A 283 4.61 0.14 -21.76
CA ILE A 283 3.89 1.36 -21.37
C ILE A 283 2.51 1.01 -20.83
N GLY A 284 1.75 0.17 -21.54
CA GLY A 284 0.41 -0.23 -21.11
C GLY A 284 0.41 -0.94 -19.76
N PHE A 285 1.41 -1.79 -19.55
CA PHE A 285 1.61 -2.53 -18.30
C PHE A 285 1.82 -1.61 -17.10
N GLY A 286 2.70 -0.59 -17.22
CA GLY A 286 2.95 0.35 -16.13
C GLY A 286 1.90 1.45 -16.00
N ALA A 287 1.39 1.97 -17.12
CA ALA A 287 0.46 3.10 -17.11
C ALA A 287 -0.92 2.71 -16.54
N VAL A 288 -1.39 1.48 -16.76
CA VAL A 288 -2.66 1.03 -16.17
C VAL A 288 -2.59 0.97 -14.64
N GLU A 289 -1.45 0.56 -14.08
CA GLU A 289 -1.23 0.56 -12.63
C GLU A 289 -1.30 1.98 -12.08
N ALA A 290 -0.54 2.91 -12.67
CA ALA A 290 -0.53 4.30 -12.26
C ALA A 290 -1.92 4.95 -12.38
N LEU A 291 -2.67 4.61 -13.43
CA LEU A 291 -4.05 5.09 -13.61
C LEU A 291 -4.99 4.56 -12.53
N LEU A 292 -5.01 3.24 -12.29
CA LEU A 292 -5.93 2.63 -11.34
C LEU A 292 -5.63 3.07 -9.90
N LEU A 293 -4.36 3.06 -9.48
CA LEU A 293 -3.96 3.55 -8.15
C LEU A 293 -4.22 5.06 -8.01
N GLY A 294 -3.98 5.83 -9.08
CA GLY A 294 -4.30 7.25 -9.15
C GLY A 294 -5.78 7.55 -8.95
N LEU A 295 -6.66 6.84 -9.67
CA LEU A 295 -8.11 6.98 -9.56
C LEU A 295 -8.64 6.56 -8.19
N LEU A 296 -8.12 5.46 -7.61
CA LEU A 296 -8.50 5.02 -6.27
C LEU A 296 -8.10 6.05 -5.19
N SER A 297 -6.87 6.57 -5.27
CA SER A 297 -6.40 7.62 -4.36
C SER A 297 -7.20 8.90 -4.52
N LEU A 298 -7.42 9.35 -5.76
CA LEU A 298 -8.19 10.55 -6.08
C LEU A 298 -9.63 10.45 -5.59
N GLY A 299 -10.30 9.31 -5.85
CA GLY A 299 -11.66 9.05 -5.39
C GLY A 299 -11.79 9.05 -3.87
N SER A 300 -10.81 8.48 -3.17
CA SER A 300 -10.78 8.47 -1.70
C SER A 300 -10.66 9.88 -1.12
N VAL A 301 -9.75 10.71 -1.65
CA VAL A 301 -9.61 12.11 -1.21
C VAL A 301 -10.83 12.94 -1.59
N LEU A 302 -11.37 12.77 -2.80
CA LEU A 302 -12.57 13.49 -3.25
C LEU A 302 -13.77 13.15 -2.37
N THR A 303 -13.94 11.88 -1.99
CA THR A 303 -14.98 11.45 -1.06
C THR A 303 -14.81 12.13 0.30
N ALA A 304 -13.59 12.19 0.81
CA ALA A 304 -13.30 12.86 2.08
C ALA A 304 -13.51 14.38 2.03
N VAL A 305 -13.35 15.02 0.87
CA VAL A 305 -13.63 16.45 0.69
C VAL A 305 -15.13 16.73 0.53
N LEU A 306 -15.84 15.92 -0.27
CA LEU A 306 -17.26 16.15 -0.60
C LEU A 306 -18.21 15.59 0.46
N ALA A 307 -17.81 14.54 1.16
CA ALA A 307 -18.63 13.84 2.16
C ALA A 307 -17.78 13.43 3.39
N PRO A 308 -17.15 14.37 4.12
CA PRO A 308 -16.29 14.06 5.27
C PRO A 308 -17.02 13.32 6.41
N ALA A 309 -18.35 13.39 6.45
CA ALA A 309 -19.19 12.70 7.42
C ALA A 309 -19.10 11.16 7.32
N VAL A 310 -18.90 10.62 6.11
CA VAL A 310 -18.84 9.16 5.89
C VAL A 310 -17.44 8.58 6.13
N ILE A 311 -16.44 9.44 6.34
CA ILE A 311 -15.07 9.02 6.60
C ILE A 311 -14.81 9.03 8.11
N PRO A 312 -14.34 7.90 8.69
CA PRO A 312 -13.95 7.86 10.09
C PRO A 312 -12.91 8.92 10.45
N TYR A 313 -12.88 9.37 11.71
CA TYR A 313 -11.96 10.41 12.15
C TYR A 313 -10.50 10.10 11.81
N GLU A 314 -10.04 8.88 12.12
CA GLU A 314 -8.66 8.47 11.84
C GLU A 314 -8.36 8.40 10.34
N GLY A 315 -9.37 8.13 9.52
CA GLY A 315 -9.27 8.21 8.06
C GLY A 315 -9.02 9.64 7.58
N LEU A 316 -9.76 10.62 8.13
CA LEU A 316 -9.54 12.04 7.81
C LEU A 316 -8.17 12.51 8.28
N ALA A 317 -7.75 12.15 9.49
CA ALA A 317 -6.42 12.48 10.00
C ALA A 317 -5.30 11.88 9.12
N ALA A 318 -5.47 10.64 8.67
CA ALA A 318 -4.53 9.98 7.77
C ALA A 318 -4.45 10.68 6.40
N LEU A 319 -5.57 11.13 5.84
CA LEU A 319 -5.64 11.84 4.56
C LEU A 319 -5.13 13.28 4.68
N ALA A 320 -5.28 13.94 5.84
CA ALA A 320 -4.85 15.31 6.05
C ALA A 320 -3.33 15.50 5.91
N ARG A 321 -2.53 14.43 6.06
CA ARG A 321 -1.10 14.43 5.74
C ARG A 321 -0.82 14.83 4.29
N LEU A 322 -1.75 14.55 3.37
CA LEU A 322 -1.65 14.92 1.96
C LEU A 322 -1.78 16.43 1.73
N ASN A 323 -2.19 17.21 2.73
CA ASN A 323 -2.09 18.67 2.69
C ASN A 323 -0.64 19.15 2.62
N ASN A 324 0.33 18.32 3.02
CA ASN A 324 1.73 18.61 2.80
C ASN A 324 2.14 18.13 1.40
N PRO A 325 2.65 19.03 0.53
CA PRO A 325 2.96 18.70 -0.86
C PRO A 325 4.00 17.59 -0.98
N LEU A 326 4.88 17.40 0.00
CA LEU A 326 5.89 16.33 -0.02
C LEU A 326 5.24 14.94 0.04
N PHE A 327 4.15 14.77 0.77
CA PHE A 327 3.39 13.52 0.76
C PHE A 327 2.57 13.36 -0.52
N GLY A 328 2.06 14.47 -1.08
CA GLY A 328 1.34 14.44 -2.35
C GLY A 328 2.24 14.09 -3.54
N LEU A 329 3.48 14.59 -3.57
CA LEU A 329 4.42 14.38 -4.67
C LEU A 329 5.09 13.00 -4.67
N ALA A 330 5.31 12.41 -3.49
CA ALA A 330 5.94 11.10 -3.34
C ALA A 330 5.32 10.03 -4.27
N PRO A 331 4.00 9.72 -4.20
CA PRO A 331 3.41 8.71 -5.07
C PRO A 331 3.47 9.09 -6.56
N VAL A 332 3.50 10.38 -6.92
CA VAL A 332 3.62 10.81 -8.32
C VAL A 332 4.98 10.44 -8.88
N ILE A 333 6.04 10.72 -8.13
CA ILE A 333 7.42 10.41 -8.51
C ILE A 333 7.63 8.90 -8.52
N GLU A 334 7.10 8.20 -7.51
CA GLU A 334 7.07 6.74 -7.46
C GLU A 334 6.50 6.16 -8.76
N ARG A 335 5.32 6.63 -9.19
CA ARG A 335 4.66 6.13 -10.39
C ARG A 335 5.49 6.38 -11.65
N ILE A 336 6.16 7.53 -11.78
CA ILE A 336 7.08 7.77 -12.92
C ILE A 336 8.19 6.71 -12.93
N ALA A 337 8.85 6.50 -11.79
CA ALA A 337 9.94 5.56 -11.66
C ALA A 337 9.50 4.11 -11.94
N VAL A 338 8.38 3.69 -11.34
CA VAL A 338 7.83 2.35 -11.49
C VAL A 338 7.36 2.09 -12.92
N VAL A 339 6.76 3.06 -13.62
CA VAL A 339 6.41 2.90 -15.04
C VAL A 339 7.65 2.60 -15.90
N PHE A 340 8.77 3.30 -15.69
CA PHE A 340 10.02 2.97 -16.38
C PHE A 340 10.54 1.57 -16.03
N ALA A 341 10.40 1.16 -14.76
CA ALA A 341 10.76 -0.19 -14.33
C ALA A 341 9.90 -1.26 -15.01
N HIS A 342 8.58 -1.05 -15.16
CA HIS A 342 7.70 -1.95 -15.90
C HIS A 342 8.07 -2.02 -17.38
N ILE A 343 8.29 -0.87 -18.03
CA ILE A 343 8.68 -0.84 -19.44
C ILE A 343 9.96 -1.64 -19.63
N PHE A 344 10.98 -1.37 -18.82
CA PHE A 344 12.26 -2.06 -18.91
C PHE A 344 12.13 -3.57 -18.71
N SER A 345 11.47 -4.00 -17.63
CA SER A 345 11.29 -5.41 -17.31
C SER A 345 10.59 -6.16 -18.45
N ASN A 346 9.51 -5.58 -19.00
CA ASN A 346 8.81 -6.18 -20.13
C ASN A 346 9.69 -6.25 -21.38
N LEU A 347 10.45 -5.20 -21.70
CA LEU A 347 11.34 -5.22 -22.86
C LEU A 347 12.45 -6.27 -22.73
N LEU A 348 12.95 -6.55 -21.53
CA LEU A 348 13.87 -7.67 -21.28
C LEU A 348 13.22 -9.01 -21.66
N LEU A 349 11.94 -9.21 -21.33
CA LEU A 349 11.21 -10.43 -21.70
C LEU A 349 11.07 -10.56 -23.22
N PHE A 350 10.62 -9.50 -23.90
CA PHE A 350 10.54 -9.50 -25.37
C PHE A 350 11.92 -9.75 -26.01
N TYR A 351 12.97 -9.12 -25.50
CA TYR A 351 14.31 -9.32 -26.02
C TYR A 351 14.81 -10.76 -25.79
N GLY A 352 14.59 -11.30 -24.60
CA GLY A 352 14.92 -12.69 -24.25
C GLY A 352 14.20 -13.72 -25.12
N VAL A 353 12.91 -13.51 -25.37
CA VAL A 353 12.12 -14.37 -26.27
C VAL A 353 12.68 -14.34 -27.69
N GLN A 354 13.04 -13.17 -28.21
CA GLN A 354 13.60 -13.04 -29.56
C GLN A 354 14.99 -13.66 -29.70
N LYS A 355 15.85 -13.45 -28.70
CA LYS A 355 17.20 -14.05 -28.66
C LYS A 355 17.22 -15.51 -28.23
N LYS A 356 16.09 -16.05 -27.77
CA LYS A 356 15.97 -17.40 -27.15
C LYS A 356 16.97 -17.58 -25.99
N GLN A 357 17.23 -16.52 -25.23
CA GLN A 357 18.20 -16.52 -24.13
C GLN A 357 17.46 -16.35 -22.79
N PRO A 358 17.48 -17.36 -21.91
CA PRO A 358 16.73 -17.32 -20.65
C PRO A 358 17.31 -16.33 -19.63
N GLY A 359 18.57 -15.90 -19.78
CA GLY A 359 19.20 -14.93 -18.87
C GLY A 359 18.42 -13.61 -18.75
N TRP A 360 17.75 -13.18 -19.83
CA TRP A 360 16.93 -11.98 -19.83
C TRP A 360 15.64 -12.12 -19.01
N PHE A 361 15.08 -13.34 -18.96
CA PHE A 361 13.98 -13.65 -18.06
C PHE A 361 14.42 -13.54 -16.60
N TRP A 362 15.53 -14.18 -16.23
CA TRP A 362 16.03 -14.12 -14.86
C TRP A 362 16.42 -12.72 -14.42
N LEU A 363 16.95 -11.91 -15.33
CA LEU A 363 17.23 -10.50 -15.07
C LEU A 363 15.94 -9.71 -14.80
N ALA A 364 14.90 -9.89 -15.63
CA ALA A 364 13.60 -9.24 -15.44
C ALA A 364 12.94 -9.68 -14.12
N PHE A 365 13.02 -10.97 -13.80
CA PHE A 365 12.51 -11.57 -12.58
C PHE A 365 13.20 -10.97 -11.36
N ALA A 366 14.53 -11.02 -11.30
CA ALA A 366 15.29 -10.47 -10.18
C ALA A 366 15.06 -8.96 -10.02
N TYR A 367 15.06 -8.21 -11.13
CA TYR A 367 14.84 -6.77 -11.12
C TYR A 367 13.50 -6.38 -10.50
N LYS A 368 12.38 -6.99 -10.95
CA LYS A 368 11.05 -6.70 -10.39
C LYS A 368 10.87 -7.25 -8.98
N THR A 369 11.41 -8.44 -8.68
CA THR A 369 11.37 -9.01 -7.33
C THR A 369 12.03 -8.09 -6.31
N VAL A 370 13.22 -7.56 -6.61
CA VAL A 370 13.93 -6.67 -5.68
C VAL A 370 13.20 -5.33 -5.55
N LEU A 371 12.70 -4.76 -6.65
CA LEU A 371 11.89 -3.52 -6.60
C LEU A 371 10.69 -3.68 -5.67
N ASP A 372 9.89 -4.73 -5.86
CA ASP A 372 8.69 -4.97 -5.06
C ASP A 372 9.00 -5.43 -3.63
N THR A 373 10.19 -6.00 -3.37
CA THR A 373 10.67 -6.24 -2.01
C THR A 373 10.77 -4.93 -1.22
N PHE A 374 11.31 -3.87 -1.82
CA PHE A 374 11.39 -2.56 -1.17
C PHE A 374 10.02 -1.90 -1.01
N ALA A 375 9.14 -2.06 -2.00
CA ALA A 375 7.75 -1.61 -1.88
C ALA A 375 7.01 -2.34 -0.74
N ALA A 376 7.24 -3.64 -0.57
CA ALA A 376 6.71 -4.43 0.53
C ALA A 376 7.30 -3.96 1.87
N PHE A 377 8.61 -3.80 1.97
CA PHE A 377 9.28 -3.25 3.16
C PHE A 377 8.67 -1.93 3.62
N ALA A 378 8.38 -1.01 2.69
CA ALA A 378 7.77 0.28 3.00
C ALA A 378 6.41 0.16 3.70
N GLN A 379 5.64 -0.91 3.45
CA GLN A 379 4.37 -1.15 4.13
C GLN A 379 4.55 -1.49 5.62
N PHE A 380 5.64 -2.18 5.97
CA PHE A 380 5.96 -2.55 7.35
C PHE A 380 6.75 -1.46 8.08
N TRP A 381 7.66 -0.79 7.38
CA TRP A 381 8.45 0.31 7.92
C TRP A 381 7.59 1.53 8.29
N GLY A 382 6.47 1.70 7.58
CA GLY A 382 5.61 2.86 7.69
C GLY A 382 6.17 4.05 6.91
N VAL A 383 5.27 4.76 6.22
CA VAL A 383 5.58 5.96 5.42
C VAL A 383 4.82 7.17 5.96
N ASP A 384 4.66 7.22 7.27
CA ASP A 384 3.84 8.18 8.01
C ASP A 384 4.51 9.55 8.20
N THR A 385 5.82 9.62 7.96
CA THR A 385 6.62 10.86 8.05
C THR A 385 7.38 11.13 6.76
N VAL A 386 7.68 12.40 6.50
CA VAL A 386 8.50 12.84 5.35
C VAL A 386 9.89 12.17 5.39
N GLY A 387 10.48 12.02 6.58
CA GLY A 387 11.77 11.38 6.76
C GLY A 387 11.79 9.89 6.44
N ARG A 388 10.64 9.20 6.44
CA ARG A 388 10.53 7.78 6.09
C ARG A 388 10.11 7.55 4.64
N ILE A 389 9.21 8.35 4.09
CA ILE A 389 8.72 8.17 2.72
C ILE A 389 9.81 8.43 1.67
N TRP A 390 10.56 9.53 1.79
CA TRP A 390 11.53 9.92 0.76
C TRP A 390 12.75 8.99 0.60
N PRO A 391 13.28 8.35 1.66
CA PRO A 391 14.27 7.30 1.48
C PRO A 391 13.77 6.12 0.64
N ILE A 392 12.51 5.71 0.83
CA ILE A 392 11.88 4.67 0.00
C ILE A 392 11.75 5.16 -1.44
N GLU A 393 11.25 6.38 -1.64
CA GLU A 393 11.14 6.99 -2.97
C GLU A 393 12.50 7.07 -3.67
N ALA A 394 13.57 7.43 -2.96
CA ALA A 394 14.92 7.49 -3.51
C ALA A 394 15.38 6.12 -4.05
N ILE A 395 15.08 5.02 -3.34
CA ILE A 395 15.37 3.66 -3.81
C ILE A 395 14.58 3.38 -5.09
N LEU A 396 13.27 3.66 -5.10
CA LEU A 396 12.41 3.41 -6.26
C LEU A 396 12.81 4.26 -7.48
N ILE A 397 13.23 5.51 -7.27
CA ILE A 397 13.80 6.38 -8.31
C ILE A 397 15.07 5.76 -8.91
N VAL A 398 15.97 5.20 -8.10
CA VAL A 398 17.17 4.52 -8.62
C VAL A 398 16.79 3.37 -9.54
N PHE A 399 15.80 2.55 -9.16
CA PHE A 399 15.27 1.51 -10.05
C PHE A 399 14.67 2.12 -11.32
N GLY A 400 13.84 3.16 -11.21
CA GLY A 400 13.27 3.85 -12.37
C GLY A 400 14.33 4.38 -13.34
N VAL A 401 15.42 4.95 -12.82
CA VAL A 401 16.57 5.43 -13.62
C VAL A 401 17.30 4.27 -14.29
N ILE A 402 17.54 3.16 -13.58
CA ILE A 402 18.10 1.93 -14.17
C ILE A 402 17.19 1.43 -15.29
N GLY A 403 15.87 1.43 -15.06
CA GLY A 403 14.87 1.07 -16.06
C GLY A 403 14.96 1.96 -17.30
N TRP A 404 14.93 3.28 -17.11
CA TRP A 404 15.07 4.26 -18.19
C TRP A 404 16.35 4.07 -19.00
N GLN A 405 17.51 3.98 -18.34
CA GLN A 405 18.79 3.74 -19.00
C GLN A 405 18.80 2.39 -19.72
N GLY A 406 18.21 1.37 -19.11
CA GLY A 406 18.05 0.04 -19.69
C GLY A 406 17.22 0.04 -20.96
N ILE A 407 16.14 0.83 -21.03
CA ILE A 407 15.32 1.01 -22.23
C ILE A 407 16.16 1.58 -23.38
N LEU A 408 16.88 2.69 -23.12
CA LEU A 408 17.75 3.32 -24.11
C LEU A 408 18.86 2.38 -24.59
N TRP A 409 19.43 1.61 -23.67
CA TRP A 409 20.46 0.62 -23.97
C TRP A 409 19.94 -0.55 -24.80
N LEU A 410 18.69 -0.97 -24.56
CA LEU A 410 18.09 -2.14 -25.22
C LEU A 410 17.56 -1.82 -26.61
N GLN A 411 17.11 -0.58 -26.85
CA GLN A 411 16.56 -0.14 -28.15
C GLN A 411 17.44 -0.54 -29.36
N PRO A 412 18.72 -0.15 -29.48
CA PRO A 412 19.53 -0.50 -30.65
C PRO A 412 19.85 -2.01 -30.73
N ARG A 413 19.81 -2.73 -29.60
CA ARG A 413 20.04 -4.18 -29.55
C ARG A 413 18.83 -4.96 -30.05
N TYR A 414 17.64 -4.48 -29.70
CA TYR A 414 16.38 -5.04 -30.17
C TYR A 414 16.26 -4.95 -31.70
N HIS A 415 16.59 -3.79 -32.28
CA HIS A 415 16.57 -3.61 -33.74
C HIS A 415 17.53 -4.57 -34.46
N ARG A 416 18.77 -4.70 -33.97
CA ARG A 416 19.74 -5.68 -34.52
C ARG A 416 19.26 -7.12 -34.39
N ALA A 417 18.59 -7.47 -33.28
CA ALA A 417 18.03 -8.79 -33.08
C ALA A 417 16.86 -9.10 -34.03
N ALA A 418 16.08 -8.07 -34.41
CA ALA A 418 15.02 -8.19 -35.39
C ALA A 418 15.59 -8.39 -36.80
N LEU A 419 16.56 -7.56 -37.22
CA LEU A 419 17.19 -7.62 -38.54
C LEU A 419 17.93 -8.95 -38.81
N GLY A 420 18.67 -9.47 -37.81
CA GLY A 420 19.37 -10.75 -37.94
C GLY A 420 18.45 -11.98 -38.07
N ARG A 421 17.12 -11.81 -38.06
CA ARG A 421 16.16 -12.87 -38.43
C ARG A 421 15.72 -12.80 -39.89
N ASP A 422 15.77 -11.63 -40.52
CA ASP A 422 15.30 -11.43 -41.89
C ASP A 422 16.32 -11.98 -42.92
N GLU A 423 17.57 -12.21 -42.51
CA GLU A 423 18.62 -12.85 -43.34
C GLU A 423 18.65 -14.40 -43.28
N CYS A 424 17.73 -15.03 -42.54
CA CYS A 424 17.68 -16.49 -42.36
C CYS A 424 16.38 -17.12 -42.86
N PHE A 425 15.64 -16.44 -43.74
CA PHE A 425 14.46 -16.98 -44.42
C PHE A 425 14.60 -16.89 -45.93
#